data_AF-A0A2V9MYS6-F1
#
_entry.id   AF-A0A2V9MYS6-F1
#
_cell.length_a   1.000
_cell.length_b   1.000
_cell.length_c   1.000
_cell.angle_alpha   90.00
_cell.angle_beta   90.00
_cell.angle_gamma   90.00
#
_symmetry.space_group_name_H-M   'P 1'
#
loop_
_entity.id
_entity.type
_entity.pdbx_description
1 polymer ?
#
loop_
_entity_poly.entity_id
_entity_poly.type
_entity_poly.pdbx_seq_one_letter_code
_entity_poly.pdbx_strand_id
1 'polypeptide(L)'
;MKWLADNYKWLFDGIGVLVIIGVVGYLLRRFMRAAGPAYHLEQPRQEKTDSSAELRAEDSQVQPERFNPNIRMTGAGVASVSERGHGVWKEDVQGTEQAILIQFTNEARPGIRTVRGLVKAALVYKNEAEVLRIIGSWLDAGGDHTDFRLDESHKLMVGIQHAQMFIVIGRRHVYEQGRFTIEIEPHDLPVFQTVRVKLTNANTGDFLYEGEFRVTLNPLGIVAEDL
;
A
#
# COMPACT_ATOMS: atom_id res chain seq x y z
N MET A 1 -7.37 29.54 -28.79
CA MET A 1 -7.53 29.67 -27.32
C MET A 1 -9.00 29.66 -26.83
N LYS A 2 -10.03 29.45 -27.68
CA LYS A 2 -11.44 29.39 -27.22
C LYS A 2 -11.86 28.04 -26.59
N TRP A 3 -11.15 26.96 -26.91
CA TRP A 3 -11.55 25.60 -26.52
C TRP A 3 -11.44 25.28 -25.02
N LEU A 4 -10.43 25.81 -24.31
CA LEU A 4 -10.33 25.63 -22.85
C LEU A 4 -11.44 26.40 -22.11
N ALA A 5 -11.79 27.61 -22.54
CA ALA A 5 -12.77 28.43 -21.84
C ALA A 5 -14.18 27.83 -21.88
N ASP A 6 -14.53 27.09 -22.94
CA ASP A 6 -15.86 26.49 -23.07
C ASP A 6 -16.01 25.18 -22.27
N ASN A 7 -14.93 24.42 -22.05
CA ASN A 7 -14.96 23.19 -21.24
C ASN A 7 -14.89 23.43 -19.72
N TYR A 8 -14.32 24.56 -19.28
CA TYR A 8 -14.20 24.91 -17.85
C TYR A 8 -15.14 26.02 -17.39
N LYS A 9 -16.14 26.39 -18.20
CA LYS A 9 -17.11 27.46 -17.84
C LYS A 9 -17.82 27.18 -16.51
N TRP A 10 -18.19 25.93 -16.27
CA TRP A 10 -18.83 25.49 -15.02
C TRP A 10 -17.93 25.64 -13.77
N LEU A 11 -16.61 25.69 -13.96
CA LEU A 11 -15.63 25.91 -12.90
C LEU A 11 -15.69 27.35 -12.38
N PHE A 12 -15.94 28.31 -13.27
CA PHE A 12 -15.99 29.75 -12.97
C PHE A 12 -17.41 30.27 -12.67
N ASP A 13 -18.46 29.46 -12.92
CA ASP A 13 -19.87 29.80 -12.64
C ASP A 13 -20.28 29.58 -11.16
N GLY A 14 -19.31 29.47 -10.25
CA GLY A 14 -19.52 29.30 -8.81
C GLY A 14 -19.81 27.85 -8.36
N ILE A 15 -20.39 27.00 -9.23
CA ILE A 15 -20.66 25.59 -8.91
C ILE A 15 -19.36 24.79 -8.77
N GLY A 16 -18.39 24.94 -9.68
CA GLY A 16 -17.13 24.20 -9.58
C GLY A 16 -16.27 24.60 -8.37
N VAL A 17 -16.33 25.88 -7.97
CA VAL A 17 -15.69 26.33 -6.72
C VAL A 17 -16.35 25.69 -5.50
N LEU A 18 -17.67 25.55 -5.48
CA LEU A 18 -18.39 24.86 -4.39
C LEU A 18 -18.08 23.36 -4.33
N VAL A 19 -17.92 22.69 -5.48
CA VAL A 19 -17.50 21.29 -5.52
C VAL A 19 -16.08 21.14 -4.98
N ILE A 20 -15.15 22.00 -5.39
CA ILE A 20 -13.77 21.98 -4.87
C ILE A 20 -13.74 22.26 -3.37
N ILE A 21 -14.47 23.28 -2.88
CA ILE A 21 -14.56 23.57 -1.44
C ILE A 21 -15.22 22.40 -0.69
N GLY A 22 -16.23 21.76 -1.27
CA GLY A 22 -16.88 20.58 -0.70
C GLY A 22 -15.93 19.39 -0.59
N VAL A 23 -15.14 19.12 -1.64
CA VAL A 23 -14.13 18.05 -1.67
C VAL A 23 -12.99 18.36 -0.69
N VAL A 24 -12.43 19.57 -0.73
CA VAL A 24 -11.36 19.99 0.19
C VAL A 24 -11.86 19.97 1.64
N GLY A 25 -13.06 20.49 1.90
CA GLY A 25 -13.68 20.47 3.22
C GLY A 25 -14.01 19.06 3.72
N TYR A 26 -14.46 18.17 2.83
CA TYR A 26 -14.68 16.76 3.16
C TYR A 26 -13.37 16.03 3.47
N LEU A 27 -12.32 16.23 2.66
CA LEU A 27 -10.99 15.69 2.91
C LEU A 27 -10.46 16.20 4.26
N LEU A 28 -10.44 17.51 4.49
CA LEU A 28 -10.00 18.11 5.77
C LEU A 28 -10.79 17.56 6.98
N ARG A 29 -12.12 17.41 6.86
CA ARG A 29 -12.96 16.86 7.93
C ARG A 29 -12.70 15.37 8.18
N ARG A 30 -12.35 14.61 7.14
CA ARG A 30 -12.00 13.19 7.21
C ARG A 30 -10.65 12.98 7.90
N PHE A 31 -9.67 13.86 7.65
CA PHE A 31 -8.32 13.76 8.23
C PHE A 31 -8.23 14.22 9.69
N MET A 32 -9.01 15.21 10.12
CA MET A 32 -8.98 15.67 11.53
C MET A 32 -9.57 14.65 12.54
N ARG A 33 -10.23 13.58 12.08
CA ARG A 33 -10.72 12.50 12.96
C ARG A 33 -9.70 11.37 13.19
N ALA A 34 -8.50 11.44 12.59
CA ALA A 34 -7.51 10.35 12.63
C ALA A 34 -6.59 10.34 13.88
N ALA A 35 -6.80 11.19 14.88
CA ALA A 35 -5.93 11.25 16.05
C ALA A 35 -6.23 10.16 17.11
N GLY A 36 -5.57 9.00 16.99
CA GLY A 36 -5.30 8.02 18.08
C GLY A 36 -6.12 6.72 18.07
N PRO A 37 -5.63 5.63 18.70
CA PRO A 37 -4.59 5.57 19.75
C PRO A 37 -3.19 5.13 19.27
N ALA A 38 -2.20 5.33 20.15
CA ALA A 38 -0.79 5.04 19.94
C ALA A 38 -0.48 3.54 20.13
N TYR A 39 0.25 2.95 19.18
CA TYR A 39 0.94 1.68 19.42
C TYR A 39 2.33 2.00 19.98
N HIS A 40 2.59 1.58 21.22
CA HIS A 40 3.92 1.61 21.82
C HIS A 40 4.77 0.51 21.19
N LEU A 41 5.77 0.88 20.39
CA LEU A 41 6.88 0.00 20.06
C LEU A 41 7.95 0.17 21.16
N GLU A 42 8.08 -0.84 22.03
CA GLU A 42 9.23 -0.93 22.93
C GLU A 42 10.50 -1.13 22.09
N GLN A 43 11.48 -0.24 22.25
CA GLN A 43 12.83 -0.43 21.73
C GLN A 43 13.55 -1.51 22.56
N PRO A 44 14.19 -2.52 21.94
CA PRO A 44 15.07 -3.41 22.67
C PRO A 44 16.34 -2.64 23.06
N ARG A 45 16.57 -2.57 24.37
CA ARG A 45 17.78 -2.06 25.02
C ARG A 45 19.01 -2.81 24.48
N GLN A 46 19.93 -2.10 23.82
CA GLN A 46 21.24 -2.64 23.49
C GLN A 46 22.03 -2.89 24.77
N GLU A 47 22.19 -4.17 25.12
CA GLU A 47 23.15 -4.61 26.11
C GLU A 47 24.50 -4.82 25.39
N LYS A 48 25.46 -3.96 25.73
CA LYS A 48 26.82 -4.00 25.21
C LYS A 48 27.59 -5.08 25.97
N THR A 49 27.85 -6.22 25.32
CA THR A 49 28.80 -7.22 25.83
C THR A 49 30.05 -7.19 24.95
N ASP A 50 31.08 -6.50 25.43
CA ASP A 50 32.45 -6.68 24.96
C ASP A 50 33.01 -7.97 25.59
N SER A 51 33.54 -8.91 24.79
CA SER A 51 34.85 -9.55 25.02
C SER A 51 35.02 -10.84 24.19
N SER A 52 35.84 -10.71 23.16
CA SER A 52 36.90 -11.61 22.71
C SER A 52 36.85 -13.11 23.07
N ALA A 53 36.68 -13.93 22.03
CA ALA A 53 37.46 -15.15 21.85
C ALA A 53 37.58 -15.45 20.34
N GLU A 54 38.70 -15.06 19.74
CA GLU A 54 39.19 -15.66 18.51
C GLU A 54 39.48 -17.14 18.78
N LEU A 55 38.88 -18.05 18.00
CA LEU A 55 39.47 -19.35 17.71
C LEU A 55 38.89 -19.87 16.38
N ARG A 56 39.84 -20.17 15.50
CA ARG A 56 39.69 -20.59 14.10
C ARG A 56 38.74 -21.78 13.91
N ALA A 57 37.93 -21.70 12.86
CA ALA A 57 37.62 -22.83 11.99
C ALA A 57 37.13 -22.29 10.63
N GLU A 58 37.92 -22.51 9.58
CA GLU A 58 37.40 -22.59 8.21
C GLU A 58 36.47 -23.80 8.17
N ASP A 59 35.16 -23.59 8.03
CA ASP A 59 34.30 -24.59 7.40
C ASP A 59 32.97 -23.96 6.94
N SER A 60 32.67 -24.13 5.66
CA SER A 60 31.36 -24.01 5.03
C SER A 60 30.57 -22.70 5.26
N GLN A 61 30.55 -21.82 4.25
CA GLN A 61 29.49 -20.82 4.09
C GLN A 61 28.14 -21.51 3.83
N VAL A 62 27.57 -22.12 4.85
CA VAL A 62 26.14 -22.41 4.90
C VAL A 62 25.48 -21.04 5.02
N GLN A 63 24.88 -20.54 3.94
CA GLN A 63 23.96 -19.41 4.09
C GLN A 63 22.98 -19.82 5.19
N PRO A 64 22.81 -19.02 6.26
CA PRO A 64 21.82 -19.35 7.28
C PRO A 64 20.51 -19.57 6.55
N GLU A 65 19.84 -20.72 6.79
CA GLU A 65 18.56 -21.01 6.17
C GLU A 65 17.63 -19.82 6.42
N ARG A 66 17.43 -18.99 5.38
CA ARG A 66 16.58 -17.81 5.50
C ARG A 66 15.14 -18.30 5.43
N PHE A 67 14.57 -18.55 6.61
CA PHE A 67 13.16 -18.81 6.75
C PHE A 67 12.39 -17.54 6.39
N ASN A 68 11.91 -17.47 5.15
CA ASN A 68 11.13 -16.36 4.63
C ASN A 68 9.68 -16.79 4.39
N PRO A 69 8.71 -15.86 4.56
CA PRO A 69 7.37 -16.08 4.05
C PRO A 69 7.42 -16.32 2.54
N ASN A 70 6.51 -17.16 2.04
CA ASN A 70 6.38 -17.46 0.62
C ASN A 70 5.16 -16.71 0.07
N ILE A 71 5.33 -15.41 -0.13
CA ILE A 71 4.25 -14.55 -0.61
C ILE A 71 4.05 -14.77 -2.11
N ARG A 72 2.84 -15.17 -2.49
CA ARG A 72 2.42 -15.39 -3.88
C ARG A 72 1.22 -14.52 -4.20
N MET A 73 1.19 -13.98 -5.42
CA MET A 73 -0.02 -13.34 -5.94
C MET A 73 -1.01 -14.44 -6.34
N THR A 74 -2.20 -14.43 -5.74
CA THR A 74 -3.23 -15.47 -5.92
C THR A 74 -4.50 -14.95 -6.57
N GLY A 75 -4.62 -13.63 -6.74
CA GLY A 75 -5.72 -13.02 -7.47
C GLY A 75 -5.52 -11.54 -7.68
N ALA A 76 -6.22 -10.98 -8.65
CA ALA A 76 -6.35 -9.54 -8.81
C ALA A 76 -7.72 -9.24 -9.43
N GLY A 77 -8.28 -8.09 -9.09
CA GLY A 77 -9.60 -7.71 -9.59
C GLY A 77 -10.09 -6.40 -9.02
N VAL A 78 -11.38 -6.15 -9.26
CA VAL A 78 -12.08 -4.98 -8.76
C VAL A 78 -13.12 -5.42 -7.75
N ALA A 79 -13.21 -4.71 -6.63
CA ALA A 79 -14.27 -4.93 -5.64
C ALA A 79 -14.79 -3.59 -5.11
N SER A 80 -16.07 -3.58 -4.70
CA SER A 80 -16.62 -2.44 -3.97
C SER A 80 -16.02 -2.38 -2.57
N VAL A 81 -15.62 -1.18 -2.14
CA VAL A 81 -15.02 -0.95 -0.83
C VAL A 81 -15.66 0.25 -0.13
N SER A 82 -15.55 0.30 1.19
CA SER A 82 -15.92 1.48 1.98
C SER A 82 -14.91 1.71 3.11
N GLU A 83 -14.72 2.97 3.49
CA GLU A 83 -13.88 3.31 4.65
C GLU A 83 -14.69 3.11 5.94
N ARG A 84 -14.14 2.33 6.87
CA ARG A 84 -14.74 2.06 8.19
C ARG A 84 -14.23 2.98 9.30
N GLY A 85 -13.35 3.92 8.96
CA GLY A 85 -12.75 4.91 9.85
C GLY A 85 -11.23 4.83 9.87
N HIS A 86 -10.57 5.95 10.18
CA HIS A 86 -9.12 6.05 10.35
C HIS A 86 -8.30 5.47 9.17
N GLY A 87 -8.80 5.58 7.94
CA GLY A 87 -8.13 5.03 6.76
C GLY A 87 -8.16 3.51 6.63
N VAL A 88 -8.96 2.82 7.42
CA VAL A 88 -9.19 1.39 7.24
C VAL A 88 -10.28 1.21 6.20
N TRP A 89 -9.93 0.56 5.10
CA TRP A 89 -10.85 0.21 4.02
C TRP A 89 -11.22 -1.26 4.12
N LYS A 90 -12.47 -1.57 3.80
CA LYS A 90 -12.98 -2.94 3.73
C LYS A 90 -13.75 -3.16 2.45
N GLU A 91 -13.78 -4.39 1.97
CA GLU A 91 -14.77 -4.78 0.97
C GLU A 91 -16.19 -4.58 1.52
N ASP A 92 -17.04 -4.00 0.70
CA ASP A 92 -18.41 -3.67 1.05
C ASP A 92 -19.28 -3.77 -0.21
N VAL A 93 -20.16 -4.77 -0.24
CA VAL A 93 -21.07 -4.99 -1.38
C VAL A 93 -22.00 -3.80 -1.59
N GLN A 94 -22.27 -3.01 -0.54
CA GLN A 94 -23.07 -1.79 -0.61
C GLN A 94 -22.22 -0.52 -0.78
N GLY A 95 -20.88 -0.67 -0.84
CA GLY A 95 -19.96 0.43 -1.06
C GLY A 95 -20.13 1.04 -2.43
N THR A 96 -20.02 2.36 -2.50
CA THR A 96 -20.14 3.12 -3.76
C THR A 96 -18.81 3.26 -4.49
N GLU A 97 -17.69 3.08 -3.78
CA GLU A 97 -16.35 3.15 -4.32
C GLU A 97 -15.91 1.79 -4.83
N GLN A 98 -15.27 1.77 -6.01
CA GLN A 98 -14.64 0.56 -6.53
C GLN A 98 -13.13 0.65 -6.38
N ALA A 99 -12.49 -0.39 -5.88
CA ALA A 99 -11.05 -0.46 -5.74
C ALA A 99 -10.46 -1.57 -6.59
N ILE A 100 -9.27 -1.31 -7.13
CA ILE A 100 -8.41 -2.34 -7.70
C ILE A 100 -7.64 -2.99 -6.56
N LEU A 101 -7.76 -4.31 -6.45
CA LEU A 101 -7.17 -5.12 -5.39
C LEU A 101 -6.29 -6.20 -6.00
N ILE A 102 -5.15 -6.46 -5.34
CA ILE A 102 -4.31 -7.63 -5.62
C ILE A 102 -4.24 -8.47 -4.36
N GLN A 103 -4.66 -9.72 -4.46
CA GLN A 103 -4.59 -10.68 -3.38
C GLN A 103 -3.23 -11.38 -3.38
N PHE A 104 -2.63 -11.40 -2.20
CA PHE A 104 -1.44 -12.15 -1.90
C PHE A 104 -1.74 -13.20 -0.85
N THR A 105 -1.02 -14.33 -0.89
CA THR A 105 -1.15 -15.44 0.06
C THR A 105 0.24 -15.91 0.47
N ASN A 106 0.43 -16.25 1.75
CA ASN A 106 1.66 -16.88 2.23
C ASN A 106 1.56 -18.40 2.16
N GLU A 107 1.83 -18.96 0.98
CA GLU A 107 1.59 -20.38 0.72
C GLU A 107 2.65 -21.28 1.34
N ALA A 108 2.24 -22.39 1.94
CA ALA A 108 3.18 -23.44 2.36
C ALA A 108 4.01 -23.98 1.17
N ARG A 109 5.31 -24.24 1.40
CA ARG A 109 6.19 -24.89 0.42
C ARG A 109 6.53 -26.32 0.85
N PRO A 110 6.48 -27.31 -0.05
CA PRO A 110 6.98 -28.64 0.23
C PRO A 110 8.50 -28.58 0.53
N GLY A 111 8.94 -29.21 1.61
CA GLY A 111 10.36 -29.36 1.93
C GLY A 111 11.08 -28.09 2.43
N ILE A 112 10.41 -26.93 2.48
CA ILE A 112 10.97 -25.68 2.99
C ILE A 112 10.01 -25.11 4.03
N ARG A 113 10.51 -24.82 5.24
CA ARG A 113 9.71 -24.19 6.28
C ARG A 113 9.32 -22.76 5.87
N THR A 114 8.06 -22.56 5.50
CA THR A 114 7.45 -21.23 5.36
C THR A 114 7.12 -20.68 6.74
N VAL A 115 7.44 -19.42 7.00
CA VAL A 115 7.16 -18.74 8.28
C VAL A 115 6.21 -17.57 8.08
N ARG A 116 5.65 -17.06 9.19
CA ARG A 116 4.91 -15.80 9.17
C ARG A 116 5.82 -14.64 8.77
N GLY A 117 5.25 -13.60 8.17
CA GLY A 117 6.03 -12.44 7.75
C GLY A 117 5.25 -11.15 7.88
N LEU A 118 5.92 -10.12 8.39
CA LEU A 118 5.40 -8.76 8.35
C LEU A 118 5.74 -8.15 6.99
N VAL A 119 4.73 -7.87 6.16
CA VAL A 119 4.94 -7.51 4.74
C VAL A 119 4.55 -6.06 4.49
N LYS A 120 5.49 -5.31 3.92
CA LYS A 120 5.30 -3.92 3.46
C LYS A 120 5.27 -3.89 1.93
N ALA A 121 4.35 -3.09 1.39
CA ALA A 121 4.19 -2.90 -0.05
C ALA A 121 4.71 -1.54 -0.50
N ALA A 122 5.41 -1.51 -1.63
CA ALA A 122 5.66 -0.30 -2.39
C ALA A 122 4.96 -0.41 -3.74
N LEU A 123 4.25 0.64 -4.11
CA LEU A 123 3.57 0.78 -5.40
C LEU A 123 4.27 1.86 -6.20
N VAL A 124 4.68 1.53 -7.42
CA VAL A 124 5.35 2.45 -8.34
C VAL A 124 4.52 2.55 -9.62
N TYR A 125 3.86 3.69 -9.82
CA TYR A 125 3.04 3.96 -10.99
C TYR A 125 3.90 4.55 -12.10
N LYS A 126 3.70 4.08 -13.33
CA LYS A 126 4.56 4.40 -14.47
C LYS A 126 3.78 4.68 -15.76
N ASN A 127 4.41 5.48 -16.60
CA ASN A 127 4.21 5.52 -18.05
C ASN A 127 5.55 5.14 -18.72
N GLU A 128 6.11 6.04 -19.53
CA GLU A 128 7.49 5.99 -20.02
C GLU A 128 8.51 6.13 -18.86
N ALA A 129 8.13 6.81 -17.78
CA ALA A 129 8.92 7.00 -16.58
C ALA A 129 8.08 6.78 -15.31
N GLU A 130 8.76 6.69 -14.15
CA GLU A 130 8.12 6.69 -12.84
C GLU A 130 7.37 8.01 -12.63
N VAL A 131 6.07 7.91 -12.35
CA VAL A 131 5.17 9.05 -12.13
C VAL A 131 4.96 9.27 -10.63
N LEU A 132 4.79 8.18 -9.89
CA LEU A 132 4.53 8.23 -8.46
C LEU A 132 5.02 6.95 -7.79
N ARG A 133 5.55 7.09 -6.58
CA ARG A 133 5.86 5.99 -5.68
C ARG A 133 5.24 6.23 -4.32
N ILE A 134 4.51 5.25 -3.82
CA ILE A 134 3.89 5.29 -2.50
C ILE A 134 4.18 4.01 -1.72
N ILE A 135 4.04 4.11 -0.40
CA ILE A 135 3.88 2.93 0.45
C ILE A 135 2.42 2.48 0.34
N GLY A 136 2.21 1.23 -0.04
CA GLY A 136 0.88 0.70 -0.34
C GLY A 136 0.00 0.55 0.91
N SER A 137 -1.31 0.56 0.69
CA SER A 137 -2.31 0.34 1.73
C SER A 137 -2.92 -1.07 1.61
N TRP A 138 -2.85 -1.84 2.69
CA TRP A 138 -3.54 -3.13 2.79
C TRP A 138 -5.00 -2.91 3.14
N LEU A 139 -5.88 -3.71 2.54
CA LEU A 139 -7.29 -3.81 2.94
C LEU A 139 -7.36 -4.38 4.36
N ASP A 140 -8.37 -3.97 5.13
CA ASP A 140 -8.60 -4.36 6.53
C ASP A 140 -7.49 -3.96 7.53
N ALA A 141 -6.44 -3.26 7.08
CA ALA A 141 -5.35 -2.79 7.92
C ALA A 141 -5.29 -1.26 7.95
N GLY A 142 -4.99 -0.70 9.13
CA GLY A 142 -4.72 0.73 9.31
C GLY A 142 -3.25 1.11 9.10
N GLY A 143 -2.36 0.13 9.05
CA GLY A 143 -0.92 0.31 8.93
C GLY A 143 -0.41 0.29 7.49
N ASP A 144 0.91 0.39 7.36
CA ASP A 144 1.65 0.29 6.09
C ASP A 144 2.21 -1.12 5.82
N HIS A 145 1.88 -2.05 6.70
CA HIS A 145 2.27 -3.45 6.65
C HIS A 145 1.14 -4.33 7.17
N THR A 146 1.18 -5.62 6.84
CA THR A 146 0.27 -6.63 7.38
C THR A 146 1.05 -7.91 7.72
N ASP A 147 0.57 -8.66 8.71
CA ASP A 147 1.17 -9.92 9.14
C ASP A 147 0.54 -11.09 8.38
N PHE A 148 1.32 -11.74 7.54
CA PHE A 148 0.90 -12.90 6.78
C PHE A 148 1.21 -14.19 7.56
N ARG A 149 0.20 -14.82 8.15
CA ARG A 149 0.33 -16.18 8.69
C ARG A 149 0.33 -17.21 7.56
N LEU A 150 0.70 -18.45 7.89
CA LEU A 150 0.70 -19.53 6.90
C LEU A 150 -0.71 -19.72 6.31
N ASP A 151 -0.77 -19.79 4.98
CA ASP A 151 -1.98 -19.92 4.16
C ASP A 151 -3.00 -18.78 4.32
N GLU A 152 -2.61 -17.68 4.98
CA GLU A 152 -3.43 -16.48 5.09
C GLU A 152 -3.27 -15.61 3.84
N SER A 153 -4.37 -14.95 3.46
CA SER A 153 -4.44 -14.06 2.31
C SER A 153 -4.80 -12.64 2.72
N HIS A 154 -4.13 -11.66 2.13
CA HIS A 154 -4.46 -10.25 2.28
C HIS A 154 -4.52 -9.57 0.92
N LYS A 155 -5.35 -8.53 0.83
CA LYS A 155 -5.54 -7.75 -0.39
C LYS A 155 -4.84 -6.41 -0.27
N LEU A 156 -3.97 -6.12 -1.23
CA LEU A 156 -3.33 -4.83 -1.40
C LEU A 156 -4.21 -3.95 -2.26
N MET A 157 -4.47 -2.72 -1.82
CA MET A 157 -5.19 -1.73 -2.60
C MET A 157 -4.22 -1.03 -3.55
N VAL A 158 -4.50 -1.14 -4.85
CA VAL A 158 -3.74 -0.43 -5.90
C VAL A 158 -4.28 0.98 -6.09
N GLY A 159 -5.57 1.18 -5.90
CA GLY A 159 -6.23 2.49 -5.97
C GLY A 159 -7.74 2.34 -5.98
N ILE A 160 -8.43 3.46 -5.85
CA ILE A 160 -9.88 3.54 -5.76
C ILE A 160 -10.40 4.48 -6.82
N GLN A 161 -11.43 4.06 -7.54
CA GLN A 161 -12.26 4.92 -8.33
C GLN A 161 -13.32 5.58 -7.44
N HIS A 162 -13.22 6.89 -7.31
CA HIS A 162 -14.20 7.73 -6.62
C HIS A 162 -14.72 8.78 -7.59
N ALA A 163 -16.03 8.74 -7.85
CA ALA A 163 -16.66 9.51 -8.92
C ALA A 163 -15.96 9.27 -10.29
N GLN A 164 -15.38 10.32 -10.90
CA GLN A 164 -14.67 10.24 -12.18
C GLN A 164 -13.15 10.18 -12.03
N MET A 165 -12.62 10.06 -10.81
CA MET A 165 -11.19 10.11 -10.53
C MET A 165 -10.69 8.78 -9.99
N PHE A 166 -9.44 8.46 -10.33
CA PHE A 166 -8.71 7.36 -9.74
C PHE A 166 -7.71 7.91 -8.71
N ILE A 167 -7.94 7.58 -7.46
CA ILE A 167 -7.17 8.06 -6.31
C ILE A 167 -6.36 6.90 -5.77
N VAL A 168 -5.10 7.15 -5.41
CA VAL A 168 -4.28 6.14 -4.73
C VAL A 168 -4.05 6.51 -3.30
N ILE A 169 -4.02 5.48 -2.46
CA ILE A 169 -4.02 5.62 -1.02
C ILE A 169 -2.68 5.16 -0.51
N GLY A 170 -1.77 6.12 -0.35
CA GLY A 170 -0.48 5.90 0.25
C GLY A 170 -0.55 5.89 1.77
N ARG A 171 0.51 5.35 2.38
CA ARG A 171 0.79 5.47 3.81
C ARG A 171 2.04 6.31 4.02
N ARG A 172 2.00 7.21 5.00
CA ARG A 172 3.13 8.07 5.34
C ARG A 172 3.46 7.94 6.82
N HIS A 173 4.76 7.80 7.11
CA HIS A 173 5.28 7.84 8.47
C HIS A 173 5.51 9.28 8.88
N VAL A 174 4.84 9.72 9.93
CA VAL A 174 5.00 11.05 10.49
C VAL A 174 5.53 10.93 11.91
N TYR A 175 6.59 11.67 12.18
CA TYR A 175 7.17 11.83 13.51
C TYR A 175 6.99 13.28 13.90
N GLU A 176 5.98 13.55 14.72
CA GLU A 176 5.67 14.91 15.19
C GLU A 176 5.55 14.89 16.71
N GLN A 177 6.22 15.84 17.38
CA GLN A 177 6.19 16.00 18.83
C GLN A 177 6.53 14.71 19.62
N GLY A 178 7.45 13.90 19.08
CA GLY A 178 7.88 12.64 19.71
C GLY A 178 6.89 11.47 19.54
N ARG A 179 5.81 11.65 18.77
CA ARG A 179 4.84 10.60 18.46
C ARG A 179 5.00 10.12 17.02
N PHE A 180 4.96 8.80 16.84
CA PHE A 180 4.87 8.16 15.54
C PHE A 180 3.42 7.96 15.13
N THR A 181 3.06 8.38 13.93
CA THR A 181 1.75 8.13 13.31
C THR A 181 1.92 7.63 11.88
N ILE A 182 0.98 6.80 11.44
CA ILE A 182 0.84 6.42 10.05
C ILE A 182 -0.36 7.18 9.50
N GLU A 183 -0.08 8.11 8.60
CA GLU A 183 -1.09 8.93 7.95
C GLU A 183 -1.45 8.36 6.59
N ILE A 184 -2.67 8.65 6.15
CA ILE A 184 -3.14 8.29 4.82
C ILE A 184 -2.81 9.46 3.89
N GLU A 185 -2.18 9.17 2.77
CA GLU A 185 -1.80 10.18 1.79
C GLU A 185 -2.53 9.89 0.48
N PRO A 186 -3.66 10.56 0.20
CA PRO A 186 -4.35 10.43 -1.07
C PRO A 186 -3.56 11.20 -2.14
N HIS A 187 -3.34 10.56 -3.29
CA HIS A 187 -2.74 11.23 -4.45
C HIS A 187 -3.69 11.15 -5.63
N ASP A 188 -3.91 12.30 -6.28
CA ASP A 188 -4.46 12.35 -7.63
C ASP A 188 -3.38 11.86 -8.58
N LEU A 189 -3.63 10.76 -9.29
CA LEU A 189 -2.67 10.23 -10.23
C LEU A 189 -2.77 10.95 -11.58
N PRO A 190 -1.64 11.42 -12.15
CA PRO A 190 -1.59 11.70 -13.58
C PRO A 190 -1.95 10.44 -14.36
N VAL A 191 -2.22 10.58 -15.67
CA VAL A 191 -2.34 9.41 -16.56
C VAL A 191 -1.17 8.46 -16.28
N PHE A 192 -1.44 7.19 -16.04
CA PHE A 192 -0.46 6.14 -15.83
C PHE A 192 -0.88 4.90 -16.64
N GLN A 193 0.06 4.03 -16.98
CA GLN A 193 -0.20 2.81 -17.75
C GLN A 193 -0.05 1.56 -16.89
N THR A 194 1.03 1.51 -16.10
CA THR A 194 1.35 0.34 -15.29
C THR A 194 1.57 0.72 -13.83
N VAL A 195 1.38 -0.25 -12.96
CA VAL A 195 1.79 -0.22 -11.57
C VAL A 195 2.71 -1.41 -11.31
N ARG A 196 3.87 -1.12 -10.77
CA ARG A 196 4.78 -2.13 -10.25
C ARG A 196 4.59 -2.26 -8.75
N VAL A 197 4.35 -3.49 -8.31
CA VAL A 197 4.21 -3.86 -6.91
C VAL A 197 5.50 -4.49 -6.45
N LYS A 198 6.06 -4.01 -5.34
CA LYS A 198 7.19 -4.65 -4.65
C LYS A 198 6.81 -4.94 -3.20
N LEU A 199 6.95 -6.19 -2.78
CA LEU A 199 6.72 -6.61 -1.40
C LEU A 199 8.05 -6.94 -0.73
N THR A 200 8.20 -6.46 0.50
CA THR A 200 9.39 -6.66 1.32
C THR A 200 9.00 -7.07 2.74
N ASN A 201 9.85 -7.85 3.39
CA ASN A 201 9.73 -8.12 4.81
C ASN A 201 10.07 -6.83 5.57
N ALA A 202 9.12 -6.32 6.35
CA ALA A 202 9.28 -5.06 7.07
C ALA A 202 10.36 -5.12 8.16
N ASN A 203 10.66 -6.31 8.69
CA ASN A 203 11.66 -6.50 9.75
C ASN A 203 13.08 -6.67 9.19
N THR A 204 13.22 -7.38 8.07
CA THR A 204 14.55 -7.75 7.53
C THR A 204 14.93 -6.97 6.27
N GLY A 205 13.96 -6.34 5.60
CA GLY A 205 14.15 -5.74 4.28
C GLY A 205 14.25 -6.76 3.15
N ASP A 206 14.11 -8.07 3.43
CA ASP A 206 14.20 -9.11 2.41
C ASP A 206 13.11 -8.92 1.34
N PHE A 207 13.49 -9.15 0.10
CA PHE A 207 12.58 -9.13 -1.03
C PHE A 207 11.67 -10.36 -1.03
N LEU A 208 10.36 -10.16 -1.17
CA LEU A 208 9.37 -11.23 -1.13
C LEU A 208 8.64 -11.42 -2.46
N TYR A 209 8.37 -10.34 -3.19
CA TYR A 209 7.65 -10.39 -4.47
C TYR A 209 7.88 -9.11 -5.27
N GLU A 210 7.91 -9.22 -6.61
CA GLU A 210 7.74 -8.11 -7.55
C GLU A 210 6.87 -8.56 -8.72
N GLY A 211 5.98 -7.66 -9.14
CA GLY A 211 5.12 -7.87 -10.30
C GLY A 211 4.75 -6.54 -10.92
N GLU A 212 4.55 -6.53 -12.23
CA GLU A 212 4.08 -5.36 -12.97
C GLU A 212 2.68 -5.64 -13.52
N PHE A 213 1.80 -4.64 -13.44
CA PHE A 213 0.40 -4.78 -13.76
C PHE A 213 -0.06 -3.61 -14.61
N ARG A 214 -0.81 -3.92 -15.66
CA ARG A 214 -1.53 -2.92 -16.45
C ARG A 214 -2.85 -2.59 -15.77
N VAL A 215 -3.13 -1.30 -15.64
CA VAL A 215 -4.39 -0.82 -15.05
C VAL A 215 -5.22 -0.15 -16.13
N THR A 216 -6.50 -0.52 -16.20
CA THR A 216 -7.50 0.16 -17.04
C THR A 216 -8.43 0.95 -16.15
N LEU A 217 -8.74 2.20 -16.53
CA LEU A 217 -9.64 3.08 -15.77
C LEU A 217 -11.06 3.11 -16.33
N ASN A 218 -11.27 2.61 -17.55
CA ASN A 218 -12.58 2.53 -18.18
C ASN A 218 -12.63 1.38 -19.23
N PRO A 219 -13.20 0.21 -18.89
CA PRO A 219 -13.70 -0.18 -17.56
C PRO A 219 -12.55 -0.31 -16.54
N LEU A 220 -12.86 -0.14 -15.26
CA LEU A 220 -11.88 -0.32 -14.19
C LEU A 220 -11.40 -1.78 -14.18
N GLY A 221 -10.09 -1.99 -14.18
CA GLY A 221 -9.52 -3.34 -14.26
C GLY A 221 -8.01 -3.36 -14.06
N ILE A 222 -7.51 -4.58 -13.83
CA ILE A 222 -6.09 -4.84 -13.67
C ILE A 222 -5.75 -6.19 -14.29
N VAL A 223 -4.60 -6.25 -14.96
CA VAL A 223 -4.06 -7.47 -15.56
C VAL A 223 -2.57 -7.53 -15.26
N ALA A 224 -2.06 -8.69 -14.84
CA ALA A 224 -0.63 -8.89 -14.68
C ALA A 224 0.05 -8.80 -16.05
N GLU A 225 1.16 -8.08 -16.15
CA GLU A 225 2.01 -8.16 -17.34
C GLU A 225 2.97 -9.34 -17.16
N ASP A 226 2.96 -10.26 -18.13
CA ASP A 226 3.96 -11.32 -18.20
C ASP A 226 5.33 -10.67 -18.46
N LEU A 227 6.26 -10.81 -17.50
CA LEU A 227 7.65 -10.35 -17.60
C LEU A 227 8.50 -11.33 -18.40
#